data_AF-W9VN93-F1
#
_entry.id   AF-W9VN93-F1
#
_cell.length_a   1.000
_cell.length_b   1.000
_cell.length_c   1.000
_cell.angle_alpha   90.00
_cell.angle_beta   90.00
_cell.angle_gamma   90.00
#
_symmetry.space_group_name_H-M   'P 1'
#
loop_
_entity.id
_entity.type
_entity.pdbx_description
1 polymer ?
#
loop_
_entity_poly.entity_id
_entity_poly.type
_entity_poly.pdbx_seq_one_letter_code
_entity_poly.pdbx_strand_id
1 'polypeptide(L)'
;MRVMRRTARKKLQGAIRRITEWIKRNRHLPGREFIKGLNRRLVGHYNYYGLRGNSKDLWCFFQAAVKAAFKWLNRRGGKRKSFTWAVFSRALQKLGIAKPRITEKPHAPRVFA
;
A
#
# COMPACT_ATOMS: atom_id res chain seq x y z
N MET A 1 -11.43 19.03 -21.86
CA MET A 1 -10.24 18.36 -21.28
C MET A 1 -10.59 17.78 -19.91
N ARG A 2 -10.23 16.52 -19.63
CA ARG A 2 -10.48 15.90 -18.31
C ARG A 2 -9.26 16.15 -17.41
N VAL A 3 -9.46 16.76 -16.25
CA VAL A 3 -8.37 17.02 -15.29
C VAL A 3 -7.89 15.69 -14.69
N MET A 4 -6.64 15.29 -14.97
CA MET A 4 -6.00 14.14 -14.33
C MET A 4 -5.47 14.57 -12.96
N ARG A 5 -5.85 13.85 -11.90
CA ARG A 5 -5.38 14.16 -10.54
C ARG A 5 -4.08 13.40 -10.27
N ARG A 6 -3.06 14.10 -9.75
CA ARG A 6 -1.80 13.52 -9.29
C ARG A 6 -1.57 13.83 -7.83
N THR A 7 -0.99 12.90 -7.09
CA THR A 7 -0.56 13.17 -5.72
C THR A 7 0.67 14.07 -5.76
N ALA A 8 0.62 15.20 -5.05
CA ALA A 8 1.80 16.05 -4.89
C ALA A 8 2.98 15.23 -4.35
N ARG A 9 4.16 15.34 -4.97
CA ARG A 9 5.35 14.54 -4.65
C ARG A 9 5.68 14.53 -3.15
N LYS A 10 5.62 15.69 -2.49
CA LYS A 10 5.85 15.83 -1.04
C LYS A 10 4.83 15.02 -0.21
N LYS A 11 3.55 15.00 -0.61
CA LYS A 11 2.50 14.22 0.06
C LYS A 11 2.72 12.71 -0.11
N LEU A 12 3.11 12.27 -1.31
CA LEU A 12 3.44 10.86 -1.56
C LEU A 12 4.65 10.40 -0.73
N GLN A 13 5.74 11.19 -0.72
CA GLN A 13 6.92 10.89 0.09
C GLN A 13 6.58 10.86 1.59
N GLY A 14 5.77 11.80 2.07
CA GLY A 14 5.28 11.79 3.45
C GLY A 14 4.47 10.53 3.78
N ALA A 15 3.59 10.08 2.87
CA ALA A 15 2.85 8.84 3.04
C ALA A 15 3.79 7.62 3.10
N ILE A 16 4.76 7.53 2.18
CA ILE A 16 5.77 6.45 2.16
C ILE A 16 6.57 6.41 3.47
N ARG A 17 6.97 7.57 3.99
CA ARG A 17 7.68 7.65 5.28
C ARG A 17 6.80 7.13 6.42
N ARG A 18 5.55 7.57 6.50
CA ARG A 18 4.61 7.14 7.56
C ARG A 18 4.38 5.63 7.55
N ILE A 19 4.11 5.02 6.39
CA ILE A 19 3.89 3.57 6.30
C ILE A 19 5.16 2.80 6.61
N THR A 20 6.32 3.29 6.17
CA THR A 20 7.63 2.69 6.48
C THR A 20 7.91 2.71 7.98
N GLU A 21 7.66 3.84 8.66
CA GLU A 21 7.83 3.94 10.12
C GLU A 21 6.85 3.05 10.88
N TRP A 22 5.62 2.90 10.38
CA TRP A 22 4.68 1.96 10.97
C TRP A 22 5.18 0.51 10.84
N ILE A 23 5.64 0.11 9.65
CA ILE A 23 6.23 -1.20 9.38
C ILE A 23 7.40 -1.48 10.33
N LYS A 24 8.32 -0.53 10.46
CA LYS A 24 9.47 -0.66 11.37
C LYS A 24 9.03 -0.93 12.80
N ARG A 25 8.06 -0.17 13.32
CA ARG A 25 7.57 -0.30 14.70
C ARG A 25 6.83 -1.62 14.92
N ASN A 26 6.08 -2.08 13.93
CA ASN A 26 5.16 -3.21 14.06
C ASN A 26 5.74 -4.54 13.53
N ARG A 27 7.02 -4.57 13.17
CA ARG A 27 7.71 -5.77 12.63
C ARG A 27 7.68 -6.98 13.56
N HIS A 28 7.48 -6.77 14.87
CA HIS A 28 7.39 -7.81 15.88
C HIS A 28 6.07 -8.60 15.83
N LEU A 29 5.01 -8.02 15.24
CA LEU A 29 3.69 -8.63 15.18
C LEU A 29 3.71 -10.00 14.46
N PRO A 30 2.78 -10.91 14.78
CA PRO A 30 2.54 -12.11 14.00
C PRO A 30 2.19 -11.78 12.54
N GLY A 31 2.57 -12.64 11.59
CA GLY A 31 2.43 -12.35 10.15
C GLY A 31 1.01 -11.97 9.72
N ARG A 32 -0.02 -12.67 10.21
CA ARG A 32 -1.43 -12.37 9.90
C ARG A 32 -1.84 -10.98 10.41
N GLU A 33 -1.53 -10.66 11.67
CA GLU A 33 -1.85 -9.36 12.28
C GLU A 33 -1.08 -8.21 11.62
N PHE A 34 0.19 -8.45 11.28
CA PHE A 34 0.99 -7.50 10.54
C PHE A 34 0.35 -7.16 9.18
N ILE A 35 -0.06 -8.18 8.41
CA ILE A 35 -0.71 -7.97 7.11
C ILE A 35 -2.07 -7.30 7.25
N LYS A 36 -2.88 -7.66 8.26
CA LYS A 36 -4.14 -6.97 8.55
C LYS A 36 -3.93 -5.48 8.82
N GLY A 37 -2.94 -5.15 9.65
CA GLY A 37 -2.56 -3.76 9.95
C GLY A 37 -2.01 -3.00 8.74
N LEU A 38 -1.24 -3.68 7.88
CA LEU A 38 -0.71 -3.12 6.63
C LEU A 38 -1.84 -2.84 5.64
N ASN A 39 -2.77 -3.78 5.47
CA ASN A 39 -3.92 -3.67 4.59
C ASN A 39 -4.81 -2.48 4.93
N ARG A 40 -5.13 -2.26 6.21
CA ARG A 40 -5.92 -1.10 6.64
C ARG A 40 -5.29 0.22 6.19
N ARG A 41 -3.96 0.33 6.24
CA ARG A 41 -3.22 1.53 5.84
C ARG A 41 -3.16 1.71 4.33
N LEU A 42 -2.96 0.61 3.59
CA LEU A 42 -3.00 0.62 2.13
C LEU A 42 -4.39 1.05 1.63
N VAL A 43 -5.45 0.41 2.14
CA VAL A 43 -6.83 0.71 1.78
C VAL A 43 -7.19 2.15 2.13
N GLY A 44 -6.81 2.64 3.32
CA GLY A 44 -7.03 4.04 3.69
C GLY A 44 -6.36 5.03 2.71
N HIS A 45 -5.13 4.73 2.27
CA HIS A 45 -4.46 5.54 1.26
C HIS A 45 -5.17 5.49 -0.10
N TYR A 46 -5.60 4.31 -0.53
CA TYR A 46 -6.33 4.14 -1.80
C TYR A 46 -7.68 4.85 -1.78
N ASN A 47 -8.41 4.82 -0.66
CA ASN A 47 -9.68 5.51 -0.57
C ASN A 47 -9.52 7.04 -0.70
N TYR A 48 -8.45 7.60 -0.14
CA TYR A 48 -8.19 9.04 -0.20
C TYR A 48 -7.59 9.49 -1.55
N TYR A 49 -6.68 8.70 -2.12
CA TYR A 49 -5.93 9.07 -3.33
C TYR A 49 -6.40 8.33 -4.60
N GLY A 50 -7.42 7.49 -4.53
CA GLY A 50 -7.93 6.63 -5.62
C GLY A 50 -8.71 7.35 -6.72
N LEU A 51 -8.22 8.51 -7.14
CA LEU A 51 -8.79 9.33 -8.20
C LEU A 51 -8.28 8.91 -9.58
N ARG A 52 -9.07 9.16 -10.63
CA ARG A 52 -8.65 8.91 -12.02
C ARG A 52 -7.41 9.77 -12.34
N GLY A 53 -6.44 9.14 -12.99
CA GLY A 53 -5.13 9.72 -13.30
C GLY A 53 -4.06 9.53 -12.21
N ASN A 54 -4.42 9.06 -11.02
CA ASN A 54 -3.47 8.91 -9.90
C ASN A 54 -2.94 7.48 -9.71
N SER A 55 -3.26 6.55 -10.62
CA SER A 55 -2.89 5.12 -10.50
C SER A 55 -1.39 4.91 -10.31
N LYS A 56 -0.55 5.67 -11.03
CA LYS A 56 0.92 5.60 -10.94
C LYS A 56 1.43 5.86 -9.52
N ASP A 57 0.92 6.88 -8.85
CA ASP A 57 1.36 7.23 -7.49
C ASP A 57 0.86 6.19 -6.46
N LEU A 58 -0.35 5.64 -6.65
CA LEU A 58 -0.86 4.55 -5.80
C LEU A 58 0.00 3.28 -5.90
N TRP A 59 0.42 2.93 -7.13
CA TRP A 59 1.35 1.84 -7.36
C TRP A 59 2.72 2.11 -6.75
N CYS A 60 3.24 3.34 -6.89
CA CYS A 60 4.49 3.74 -6.25
C CYS A 60 4.42 3.56 -4.73
N PHE A 61 3.32 4.01 -4.10
CA PHE A 61 3.09 3.84 -2.67
C PHE A 61 3.04 2.36 -2.26
N PHE A 62 2.28 1.54 -2.99
CA PHE A 62 2.18 0.09 -2.74
C PHE A 62 3.55 -0.60 -2.82
N GLN A 63 4.30 -0.35 -3.91
CA GLN A 63 5.61 -0.95 -4.11
C GLN A 63 6.59 -0.55 -3.01
N ALA A 64 6.57 0.72 -2.59
CA ALA A 64 7.38 1.19 -1.48
C ALA A 64 7.02 0.48 -0.15
N ALA A 65 5.72 0.31 0.13
CA ALA A 65 5.24 -0.39 1.32
C ALA A 65 5.65 -1.88 1.32
N VAL A 66 5.48 -2.57 0.20
CA VAL A 66 5.86 -4.00 0.05
C VAL A 66 7.37 -4.18 0.20
N LYS A 67 8.19 -3.35 -0.45
CA LYS A 67 9.65 -3.39 -0.33
C LYS A 67 10.10 -3.08 1.10
N ALA A 68 9.47 -2.10 1.76
CA ALA A 68 9.75 -1.79 3.16
C ALA A 68 9.38 -2.96 4.09
N ALA A 69 8.21 -3.59 3.89
CA ALA A 69 7.78 -4.75 4.65
C ALA A 69 8.78 -5.91 4.49
N PHE A 70 9.15 -6.26 3.26
CA PHE A 70 10.17 -7.28 3.00
C PHE A 70 11.49 -6.99 3.74
N LYS A 71 12.00 -5.76 3.58
CA LYS A 71 13.25 -5.32 4.18
C LYS A 71 13.23 -5.42 5.71
N TRP A 72 12.17 -4.92 6.36
CA TRP A 72 12.14 -4.82 7.82
C TRP A 72 11.69 -6.11 8.51
N LEU A 73 10.87 -6.94 7.85
CA LEU A 73 10.55 -8.27 8.36
C LEU A 73 11.76 -9.20 8.29
N ASN A 74 12.61 -9.09 7.25
CA ASN A 74 13.88 -9.82 7.18
C ASN A 74 14.95 -9.31 8.16
N ARG A 75 14.73 -8.14 8.77
CA ARG A 75 15.60 -7.58 9.82
C ARG A 75 15.06 -7.82 11.23
N ARG A 76 13.96 -8.57 11.37
CA ARG A 76 13.45 -9.05 12.64
C ARG A 76 14.37 -10.17 13.11
N GLY A 77 15.47 -9.82 13.77
CA GLY A 77 16.48 -10.75 14.26
C GLY A 77 15.87 -11.92 15.05
N GLY A 78 16.33 -13.13 14.75
CA GLY A 78 15.87 -14.39 15.34
C GLY A 78 16.26 -15.57 14.44
N LYS A 79 16.45 -16.76 15.03
CA LYS A 79 17.00 -18.00 14.42
C LYS A 79 16.25 -18.55 13.18
N ARG A 80 15.26 -17.84 12.63
CA ARG A 80 14.52 -18.26 11.42
C ARG A 80 15.18 -17.69 10.17
N LYS A 81 15.26 -18.52 9.13
CA LYS A 81 15.74 -18.13 7.80
C LYS A 81 14.94 -16.91 7.31
N SER A 82 15.65 -15.88 6.84
CA SER A 82 15.06 -14.73 6.17
C SER A 82 14.15 -15.17 5.02
N PHE A 83 13.07 -14.43 4.78
CA PHE A 83 12.23 -14.68 3.61
C PHE A 83 13.00 -14.39 2.33
N THR A 84 12.93 -15.32 1.36
CA THR A 84 13.21 -14.98 -0.03
C THR A 84 12.06 -14.15 -0.59
N TRP A 85 12.32 -13.35 -1.64
CA TRP A 85 11.28 -12.54 -2.27
C TRP A 85 10.10 -13.39 -2.78
N ALA A 86 10.38 -14.57 -3.34
CA ALA A 86 9.37 -15.49 -3.83
C ALA A 86 8.44 -15.99 -2.70
N VAL A 87 9.00 -16.42 -1.57
CA VAL A 87 8.22 -16.88 -0.41
C VAL A 87 7.41 -15.72 0.17
N PHE A 88 8.01 -14.53 0.30
CA PHE A 88 7.31 -13.35 0.78
C PHE A 88 6.14 -12.94 -0.12
N SER A 89 6.35 -12.91 -1.43
CA SER A 89 5.31 -12.58 -2.41
C SER A 89 4.13 -13.57 -2.36
N ARG A 90 4.42 -14.89 -2.30
CA ARG A 90 3.40 -15.92 -2.11
C ARG A 90 2.62 -15.73 -0.80
N ALA A 91 3.32 -15.41 0.29
CA ALA A 91 2.66 -15.14 1.57
C ALA A 91 1.74 -13.90 1.51
N LEU A 92 2.16 -12.82 0.85
CA LEU A 92 1.31 -11.65 0.63
C LEU A 92 0.07 -11.94 -0.20
N GLN A 93 0.20 -12.78 -1.24
CA GLN A 93 -0.93 -13.22 -2.05
C GLN A 93 -1.91 -14.07 -1.23
N LYS A 94 -1.40 -15.06 -0.48
CA LYS A 94 -2.22 -15.93 0.38
C LYS A 94 -2.93 -15.16 1.49
N LEU A 95 -2.31 -14.11 2.03
CA LEU A 95 -2.87 -13.25 3.07
C LEU A 95 -3.72 -12.09 2.54
N GLY A 96 -3.90 -12.00 1.22
CA GLY A 96 -4.80 -11.03 0.58
C GLY A 96 -4.34 -9.58 0.75
N ILE A 97 -3.09 -9.26 0.42
CA ILE A 97 -2.63 -7.86 0.43
C ILE A 97 -3.47 -7.01 -0.55
N ALA A 98 -3.97 -5.87 -0.09
CA ALA A 98 -4.76 -4.96 -0.91
C ALA A 98 -3.89 -4.33 -1.99
N LYS A 99 -4.25 -4.53 -3.26
CA LYS A 99 -3.60 -3.88 -4.40
C LYS A 99 -4.22 -2.49 -4.65
N PRO A 100 -3.46 -1.55 -5.24
CA PRO A 100 -3.99 -0.27 -5.68
C PRO A 100 -5.23 -0.42 -6.53
N ARG A 101 -6.26 0.38 -6.24
CA ARG A 101 -7.48 0.48 -7.04
C ARG A 101 -7.89 1.94 -7.20
N ILE A 102 -8.50 2.26 -8.34
CA ILE A 102 -9.17 3.54 -8.53
C ILE A 102 -10.56 3.40 -7.89
N THR A 103 -10.87 4.26 -6.93
CA THR A 103 -12.15 4.27 -6.19
C THR A 103 -13.15 5.28 -6.74
N GLU A 104 -12.72 6.21 -7.60
CA GLU A 104 -13.61 7.19 -8.24
C GLU A 104 -14.61 6.51 -9.19
N LYS A 105 -15.89 6.55 -8.83
CA LYS A 105 -17.00 6.11 -9.69
C LYS A 105 -17.11 7.04 -10.91
N PRO A 106 -17.52 6.54 -12.09
CA PRO A 106 -17.88 7.41 -13.20
C PRO A 106 -18.95 8.38 -12.73
N HIS A 107 -18.77 9.68 -12.99
CA HIS A 107 -19.85 10.64 -12.86
C HIS A 107 -20.92 10.28 -13.89
N ALA A 108 -22.08 9.77 -13.45
CA ALA A 108 -23.23 9.63 -14.33
C ALA A 108 -23.68 11.04 -14.71
N PRO A 109 -23.91 11.35 -16.00
CA PRO A 109 -24.49 12.62 -16.38
C PRO A 109 -25.83 12.74 -15.66
N ARG A 110 -26.01 13.80 -14.87
CA ARG A 110 -27.34 14.16 -14.37
C ARG A 110 -28.12 14.60 -15.59
N VAL A 111 -28.96 13.70 -16.11
CA VAL A 111 -29.99 14.07 -17.07
C VAL A 111 -30.98 14.91 -16.27
N PHE A 112 -30.91 16.23 -16.41
CA PHE A 112 -31.95 17.10 -15.92
C PHE A 112 -33.14 16.90 -16.85
N ALA A 113 -34.22 16.33 -16.32
CA ALA A 113 -35.52 16.28 -16.97
C ALA A 113 -36.32 17.53 -16.57
#